data_AF-A0A6P0SSU8-F1
#
_entry.id   AF-A0A6P0SSU8-F1
#
_cell.length_a   1.000
_cell.length_b   1.000
_cell.length_c   1.000
_cell.angle_alpha   90.00
_cell.angle_beta   90.00
_cell.angle_gamma   90.00
#
_symmetry.space_group_name_H-M   'P 1'
#
loop_
_entity.id
_entity.type
_entity.pdbx_description
1 polymer ?
#
loop_
_entity_poly.entity_id
_entity_poly.type
_entity_poly.pdbx_seq_one_letter_code
_entity_poly.pdbx_strand_id
1 'polypeptide(L)' 'MSVGILGTKLGMTQVFDDEGRAIPVTVVKAGP' A
#
# COMPACT_ATOMS: atom_id res chain seq x y z
N MET A 1 18.72 9.13 10.03
CA MET A 1 17.60 8.62 10.84
C MET A 1 16.67 7.84 9.94
N SER A 2 16.31 6.61 10.31
CA SER A 2 15.35 5.79 9.57
C SER A 2 13.95 5.99 10.14
N VAL A 3 12.98 6.34 9.28
CA VAL A 3 11.57 6.42 9.64
C VAL A 3 10.92 5.06 9.40
N GLY A 4 10.17 4.55 10.37
CA GLY A 4 9.43 3.30 10.27
C GLY A 4 8.17 3.32 11.14
N ILE A 5 7.16 2.53 10.76
CA ILE A 5 5.89 2.36 11.46
C ILE A 5 5.45 0.90 11.40
N LEU A 6 4.75 0.43 12.44
CA LEU A 6 4.15 -0.90 12.46
C LEU A 6 2.82 -0.89 11.69
N GLY A 7 2.45 -2.05 11.13
CA GLY A 7 1.17 -2.17 10.45
C GLY A 7 0.79 -3.61 10.13
N THR A 8 -0.50 -3.82 9.90
CA THR A 8 -1.09 -5.11 9.57
C THR A 8 -1.37 -5.19 8.08
N LYS A 9 -0.97 -6.28 7.43
CA LYS A 9 -1.36 -6.59 6.05
C LYS A 9 -2.87 -6.85 6.02
N LEU A 10 -3.60 -6.02 5.28
CA LEU A 10 -5.04 -6.19 5.08
C LEU A 10 -5.36 -7.04 3.85
N GLY A 11 -4.55 -6.92 2.80
CA GLY A 11 -4.81 -7.65 1.56
C GLY A 11 -4.12 -7.03 0.35
N MET A 12 -4.59 -7.40 -0.82
CA MET A 12 -4.08 -6.90 -2.10
C MET A 12 -5.23 -6.30 -2.91
N THR A 13 -4.93 -5.25 -3.64
CA THR A 13 -5.85 -4.61 -4.60
C THR A 13 -5.02 -4.01 -5.74
N GLN A 14 -5.63 -3.27 -6.65
CA GLN A 14 -4.95 -2.48 -7.67
C GLN A 14 -5.43 -1.04 -7.66
N VAL A 15 -4.54 -0.12 -8.03
CA VAL A 15 -4.84 1.28 -8.32
C VAL A 15 -4.49 1.55 -9.78
N PHE A 16 -5.11 2.56 -10.38
CA PHE A 16 -4.81 2.97 -11.74
C PHE A 16 -4.02 4.27 -11.71
N ASP A 17 -2.95 4.36 -12.51
CA ASP A 17 -2.23 5.62 -12.73
C ASP A 17 -2.92 6.50 -13.78
N ASP A 18 -2.36 7.68 -14.04
CA ASP A 18 -2.93 8.67 -14.98
C ASP A 18 -2.94 8.18 -16.43
N GLU A 19 -2.13 7.18 -16.77
CA GLU A 19 -2.10 6.53 -18.09
C GLU A 19 -3.03 5.30 -18.16
N GLY A 20 -3.78 5.03 -17.09
CA GLY A 20 -4.72 3.92 -16.99
C GLY A 20 -4.07 2.56 -16.73
N ARG A 21 -2.79 2.51 -16.34
CA ARG A 21 -2.11 1.24 -16.02
C ARG A 21 -2.54 0.75 -14.64
N ALA A 22 -2.89 -0.54 -14.54
CA ALA A 22 -3.24 -1.16 -13.28
C ALA A 22 -1.98 -1.55 -12.50
N ILE A 23 -1.76 -0.92 -11.34
CA ILE A 23 -0.64 -1.18 -10.44
C ILE A 23 -1.13 -2.03 -9.26
N PRO A 24 -0.66 -3.29 -9.13
CA PRO A 24 -1.02 -4.13 -7.99
C PRO A 24 -0.32 -3.63 -6.72
N VAL A 25 -1.06 -3.55 -5.61
CA VAL A 25 -0.56 -3.04 -4.33
C VAL A 25 -0.99 -3.93 -3.18
N THR A 26 -0.16 -3.99 -2.14
CA THR A 26 -0.54 -4.55 -0.84
C THR A 26 -1.04 -3.42 0.06
N VAL A 27 -2.24 -3.56 0.62
CA VAL A 27 -2.78 -2.61 1.59
C VAL A 27 -2.24 -2.96 2.97
N VAL A 28 -1.54 -2.02 3.59
CA VAL A 28 -1.08 -2.11 4.97
C VAL A 28 -1.85 -1.08 5.78
N LYS A 29 -2.56 -1.52 6.83
CA LYS A 29 -3.08 -0.62 7.85
C LYS A 29 -1.94 -0.30 8.80
N ALA A 30 -1.31 0.85 8.58
CA ALA A 30 -0.30 1.38 9.46
C ALA A 30 -0.93 2.14 10.62
N GLY A 31 -0.39 1.96 11.82
CA GLY A 31 -0.80 2.64 13.04
C GLY A 31 0.24 2.42 14.14
N PRO A 32 -0.16 2.49 15.41
CA PRO A 32 -0.20 1.29 16.25
C PRO A 32 -1.18 0.26 15.68
#